data_AF-A0A950X8G8-F1
#
_entry.id   AF-A0A950X8G8-F1
#
_cell.length_a   1.000
_cell.length_b   1.000
_cell.length_c   1.000
_cell.angle_alpha   90.00
_cell.angle_beta   90.00
_cell.angle_gamma   90.00
#
_symmetry.space_group_name_H-M   'P 1'
#
loop_
_entity.id
_entity.type
_entity.pdbx_description
1 polymer ?
#
loop_
_entity_poly.entity_id
_entity_poly.type
_entity_poly.pdbx_seq_one_letter_code
_entity_poly.pdbx_strand_id
1 'polypeptide(L)'
;MRLILLCLLFACSQASSQITVRANDKTVKLDANSLADLPRQVAVLNDHGKQVNYEGVLVHDVLVRSGVDFGTGLRGKQLSTYVVATGSDGYQVVYALADFDPSITSSAIILADRRDGKPLDDHEGPQRIVVPQDKRPARSLRLLKEIDVVQLNK
;
A
#
# COMPACT_ATOMS: atom_id res chain seq x y z
N MET A 1 13.18 30.71 -46.64
CA MET A 1 12.28 30.95 -45.50
C MET A 1 12.30 29.72 -44.61
N ARG A 2 12.97 29.82 -43.45
CA ARG A 2 13.09 28.75 -42.44
C ARG A 2 11.84 28.79 -41.56
N LEU A 3 11.13 27.68 -41.41
CA LEU A 3 10.12 27.50 -40.37
C LEU A 3 10.57 26.34 -39.50
N ILE A 4 11.22 26.67 -38.39
CA ILE A 4 11.62 25.71 -37.34
C ILE A 4 10.38 25.53 -36.46
N LEU A 5 9.75 24.36 -36.55
CA LEU A 5 8.67 23.96 -35.65
C LEU A 5 9.31 23.38 -34.38
N LEU A 6 9.44 24.21 -33.35
CA LEU A 6 9.94 23.82 -32.03
C LEU A 6 8.83 23.02 -31.31
N CYS A 7 8.82 21.70 -31.48
CA CYS A 7 7.93 20.81 -30.73
C CYS A 7 8.45 20.74 -29.28
N LEU A 8 7.82 21.48 -28.36
CA LEU A 8 8.06 21.37 -26.93
C LEU A 8 7.79 19.91 -26.50
N LEU A 9 8.86 19.19 -26.18
CA LEU A 9 8.81 17.95 -25.42
C LEU A 9 8.25 18.29 -24.04
N PHE A 10 6.95 18.08 -23.86
CA PHE A 10 6.35 17.96 -22.53
C PHE A 10 6.94 16.70 -21.89
N ALA A 11 8.07 16.87 -21.17
CA ALA A 11 8.54 15.86 -20.24
C ALA A 11 7.51 15.80 -19.12
N CYS A 12 6.52 14.92 -19.26
CA CYS A 12 5.63 14.54 -18.17
C CYS A 12 6.53 13.90 -17.11
N SER A 13 6.88 14.67 -16.08
CA SER A 13 7.52 14.14 -14.88
C SER A 13 6.48 13.24 -14.23
N GLN A 14 6.50 11.94 -14.54
CA GLN A 14 5.73 10.98 -13.75
C GLN A 14 6.27 11.07 -12.33
N ALA A 15 5.45 11.60 -11.41
CA ALA A 15 5.73 11.49 -10.00
C ALA A 15 5.96 10.00 -9.70
N SER A 16 7.15 9.68 -9.19
CA SER A 16 7.53 8.30 -8.91
C SER A 16 6.53 7.72 -7.92
N SER A 17 5.75 6.72 -8.34
CA SER A 17 4.77 5.97 -7.54
C SER A 17 5.46 4.99 -6.56
N GLN A 18 6.61 5.37 -6.03
CA GLN A 18 7.45 4.52 -5.22
C GLN A 18 7.11 4.68 -3.74
N ILE A 19 6.88 3.57 -3.05
CA ILE A 19 6.77 3.53 -1.59
C ILE A 19 8.06 2.96 -0.98
N THR A 20 8.34 3.36 0.25
CA THR A 20 9.43 2.79 1.04
C THR A 20 8.86 1.82 2.07
N VAL A 21 9.37 0.60 2.08
CA VAL A 21 9.05 -0.41 3.10
C VAL A 21 10.29 -0.66 3.95
N ARG A 22 10.17 -0.54 5.27
CA ARG A 22 11.24 -0.87 6.21
C ARG A 22 10.83 -2.03 7.10
N ALA A 23 11.63 -3.09 7.10
CA ALA A 23 11.38 -4.29 7.89
C ALA A 23 12.71 -5.01 8.16
N ASN A 24 12.89 -5.55 9.37
CA ASN A 24 14.07 -6.34 9.75
C ASN A 24 15.42 -5.67 9.39
N ASP A 25 15.55 -4.37 9.73
CA ASP A 25 16.69 -3.51 9.40
C ASP A 25 16.99 -3.33 7.90
N LYS A 26 16.07 -3.78 7.03
CA LYS A 26 16.14 -3.59 5.58
C LYS A 26 15.21 -2.46 5.16
N THR A 27 15.65 -1.70 4.16
CA THR A 27 14.83 -0.73 3.45
C THR A 27 14.69 -1.16 2.00
N VAL A 28 13.46 -1.41 1.57
CA VAL A 28 13.11 -1.79 0.20
C VAL A 28 12.27 -0.67 -0.38
N LYS A 29 12.64 -0.18 -1.56
CA LYS A 29 11.81 0.77 -2.30
C LYS A 29 11.06 0.02 -3.38
N LEU A 30 9.73 0.13 -3.37
CA LEU A 30 8.86 -0.60 -4.28
C LEU A 30 8.16 0.37 -5.22
N ASP A 31 8.34 0.16 -6.51
CA ASP A 31 7.63 0.86 -7.59
C ASP A 31 6.62 -0.07 -8.29
N ALA A 32 5.90 0.45 -9.29
CA ALA A 32 4.91 -0.33 -10.02
C ALA A 32 5.50 -1.62 -10.66
N ASN A 33 6.75 -1.59 -11.14
CA ASN A 33 7.39 -2.75 -11.76
C ASN A 33 7.67 -3.83 -10.71
N SER A 34 8.14 -3.44 -9.53
CA SER A 34 8.42 -4.36 -8.42
C SER A 34 7.17 -5.01 -7.81
N LEU A 35 5.97 -4.51 -8.16
CA LEU A 35 4.68 -5.06 -7.72
C LEU A 35 3.94 -5.79 -8.83
N ALA A 36 4.41 -5.70 -10.09
CA ALA A 36 3.67 -6.16 -11.26
C ALA A 36 3.50 -7.68 -11.33
N ASP A 37 4.41 -8.43 -10.71
CA ASP A 37 4.37 -9.90 -10.63
C ASP A 37 3.59 -10.44 -9.44
N LEU A 38 3.12 -9.57 -8.54
CA LEU A 38 2.27 -9.97 -7.42
C LEU A 38 0.82 -10.17 -7.84
N PRO A 39 0.10 -11.14 -7.25
CA PRO A 39 -1.31 -11.37 -7.54
C PRO A 39 -2.16 -10.13 -7.27
N ARG A 40 -2.94 -9.73 -8.27
CA ARG A 40 -3.91 -8.64 -8.14
C ARG A 40 -5.14 -9.10 -7.36
N GLN A 41 -5.67 -8.22 -6.53
CA GLN A 41 -6.87 -8.42 -5.72
C GLN A 41 -7.81 -7.23 -5.84
N VAL A 42 -9.10 -7.48 -5.57
CA VAL A 42 -10.13 -6.45 -5.48
C VAL A 42 -10.64 -6.38 -4.05
N ALA A 43 -10.61 -5.19 -3.46
CA ALA A 43 -11.22 -4.89 -2.17
C ALA A 43 -12.37 -3.90 -2.35
N VAL A 44 -13.48 -4.12 -1.65
CA VAL A 44 -14.67 -3.27 -1.76
C VAL A 44 -14.82 -2.45 -0.49
N LEU A 45 -14.89 -1.12 -0.62
CA LEU A 45 -15.26 -0.22 0.46
C LEU A 45 -16.70 0.26 0.29
N ASN A 46 -17.38 0.49 1.42
CA ASN A 46 -18.60 1.26 1.45
C ASN A 46 -18.26 2.73 1.72
N ASP A 47 -18.45 3.57 0.71
CA ASP A 47 -18.26 5.02 0.75
C ASP A 47 -19.62 5.70 0.67
N HIS A 48 -20.12 6.21 1.80
CA HIS A 48 -21.42 6.88 1.91
C HIS A 48 -22.60 6.10 1.29
N GLY A 49 -22.65 4.78 1.49
CA GLY A 49 -23.72 3.92 0.97
C GLY A 49 -23.46 3.37 -0.44
N LYS A 50 -22.38 3.83 -1.09
CA LYS A 50 -21.95 3.32 -2.40
C LYS A 50 -20.82 2.31 -2.23
N GLN A 51 -20.91 1.18 -2.94
CA GLN A 51 -19.77 0.26 -3.06
C GLN A 51 -18.75 0.83 -4.05
N VAL A 52 -17.49 0.86 -3.63
CA VAL A 52 -16.35 1.33 -4.42
C VAL A 52 -15.34 0.20 -4.50
N ASN A 53 -14.95 -0.15 -5.72
CA ASN A 53 -13.97 -1.20 -5.95
C ASN A 53 -12.57 -0.60 -6.00
N TYR A 54 -11.67 -1.12 -5.18
CA TYR A 54 -10.26 -0.83 -5.21
C TYR A 54 -9.51 -2.05 -5.70
N GLU A 55 -8.50 -1.83 -6.53
CA GLU A 55 -7.69 -2.90 -7.11
C GLU A 55 -6.23 -2.67 -6.76
N GLY A 56 -5.54 -3.74 -6.41
CA GLY A 56 -4.22 -3.67 -5.83
C GLY A 56 -3.55 -5.02 -5.68
N VAL A 57 -2.50 -5.05 -4.89
CA VAL A 57 -1.84 -6.28 -4.41
C VAL A 57 -2.07 -6.42 -2.91
N LEU A 58 -1.99 -7.62 -2.34
CA LEU A 58 -2.10 -7.77 -0.89
C LEU A 58 -0.93 -7.09 -0.18
N VAL A 59 -1.21 -6.38 0.92
CA VAL A 59 -0.13 -5.85 1.78
C VAL A 59 0.69 -6.99 2.39
N HIS A 60 0.07 -8.14 2.63
CA HIS A 60 0.77 -9.40 2.96
C HIS A 60 1.94 -9.67 2.01
N ASP A 61 1.67 -9.71 0.69
CA ASP A 61 2.68 -10.07 -0.31
C ASP A 61 3.80 -9.02 -0.41
N VAL A 62 3.44 -7.74 -0.21
CA VAL A 62 4.39 -6.62 -0.12
C VAL A 62 5.33 -6.79 1.07
N LEU A 63 4.79 -7.18 2.24
CA LEU A 63 5.58 -7.41 3.45
C LEU A 63 6.45 -8.67 3.32
N VAL A 64 5.95 -9.77 2.75
CA VAL A 64 6.74 -10.97 2.44
C VAL A 64 7.92 -10.63 1.54
N ARG A 65 7.67 -9.88 0.45
CA ARG A 65 8.73 -9.40 -0.46
C ARG A 65 9.77 -8.52 0.25
N SER A 66 9.37 -7.85 1.33
CA SER A 66 10.25 -7.02 2.16
C SER A 66 10.96 -7.81 3.27
N GLY A 67 10.78 -9.14 3.31
CA GLY A 67 11.46 -10.05 4.23
C GLY A 67 10.75 -10.27 5.55
N VAL A 68 9.44 -10.04 5.63
CA VAL A 68 8.60 -10.38 6.78
C VAL A 68 8.09 -11.80 6.66
N ASP A 69 8.23 -12.59 7.73
CA ASP A 69 7.71 -13.95 7.80
C ASP A 69 6.28 -13.98 8.38
N PHE A 70 5.42 -14.82 7.79
CA PHE A 70 4.04 -15.06 8.22
C PHE A 70 3.79 -16.55 8.51
N GLY A 71 2.56 -16.90 8.90
CA GLY A 71 2.14 -18.26 9.20
C GLY A 71 2.84 -18.81 10.43
N THR A 72 3.49 -19.98 10.30
CA THR A 72 4.30 -20.56 11.38
C THR A 72 5.48 -19.68 11.79
N GLY A 73 5.89 -18.75 10.93
CA GLY A 73 6.90 -17.73 11.24
C GLY A 73 6.40 -16.73 12.27
N LEU A 74 5.14 -16.28 12.16
CA LEU A 74 4.53 -15.24 12.99
C LEU A 74 4.16 -15.75 14.38
N ARG A 75 5.15 -15.80 15.27
CA ARG A 75 4.98 -16.33 16.65
C ARG A 75 5.84 -15.62 17.68
N GLY A 76 5.50 -15.84 18.95
CA GLY A 76 6.26 -15.33 20.09
C GLY A 76 6.45 -13.82 20.01
N LYS A 77 7.71 -13.38 20.00
CA LYS A 77 8.11 -11.97 19.91
C LYS A 77 7.58 -11.23 18.67
N GLN A 78 7.26 -11.93 17.58
CA GLN A 78 6.68 -11.27 16.40
C GLN A 78 5.20 -10.89 16.60
N LEU A 79 4.48 -11.54 17.53
CA LEU A 79 3.08 -11.19 17.84
C LEU A 79 2.93 -9.82 18.52
N SER A 80 4.03 -9.23 19.01
CA SER A 80 4.05 -7.84 19.48
C SER A 80 4.53 -6.85 18.40
N THR A 81 4.62 -7.27 17.14
CA THR A 81 5.00 -6.41 16.02
C THR A 81 3.78 -5.72 15.42
N TYR A 82 3.95 -4.48 15.01
CA TYR A 82 2.94 -3.66 14.36
C TYR A 82 3.51 -3.01 13.10
N VAL A 83 2.62 -2.60 12.21
CA VAL A 83 2.94 -1.88 10.99
C VAL A 83 2.47 -0.44 11.14
N VAL A 84 3.35 0.51 10.88
CA VAL A 84 3.03 1.93 10.75
C VAL A 84 3.01 2.27 9.27
N ALA A 85 1.87 2.72 8.76
CA ALA A 85 1.78 3.30 7.42
C ALA A 85 1.72 4.82 7.53
N THR A 86 2.50 5.52 6.69
CA THR A 86 2.57 6.98 6.68
C THR A 86 2.24 7.52 5.28
N GLY A 87 1.29 8.44 5.24
CA GLY A 87 0.93 9.20 4.04
C GLY A 87 1.90 10.36 3.79
N SER A 88 1.97 10.84 2.54
CA SER A 88 2.79 12.03 2.21
C SER A 88 2.28 13.32 2.85
N ASP A 89 1.03 13.32 3.31
CA ASP A 89 0.40 14.38 4.11
C ASP A 89 0.74 14.31 5.62
N GLY A 90 1.52 13.31 6.04
CA GLY A 90 1.90 13.08 7.43
C GLY A 90 0.86 12.31 8.25
N TYR A 91 -0.25 11.88 7.65
CA TYR A 91 -1.22 11.02 8.34
C TYR A 91 -0.62 9.63 8.60
N GLN A 92 -0.85 9.09 9.79
CA GLN A 92 -0.30 7.80 10.20
C GLN A 92 -1.38 6.85 10.72
N VAL A 93 -1.26 5.58 10.34
CA VAL A 93 -2.15 4.50 10.77
C VAL A 93 -1.33 3.32 11.24
N VAL A 94 -1.78 2.69 12.33
CA VAL A 94 -1.17 1.49 12.89
C VAL A 94 -2.06 0.26 12.65
N TYR A 95 -1.42 -0.85 12.30
CA TYR A 95 -2.02 -2.17 12.18
C TYR A 95 -1.22 -3.17 13.01
N ALA A 96 -1.89 -4.19 13.56
CA ALA A 96 -1.13 -5.32 14.11
C ALA A 96 -0.47 -6.07 12.94
N LEU A 97 0.74 -6.63 13.11
CA LEU A 97 1.33 -7.42 12.03
C LEU A 97 0.45 -8.62 11.66
N ALA A 98 -0.22 -9.20 12.65
CA ALA A 98 -1.19 -10.29 12.47
C ALA A 98 -2.41 -9.90 11.61
N ASP A 99 -2.73 -8.62 11.44
CA ASP A 99 -3.81 -8.17 10.56
C ASP A 99 -3.54 -8.54 9.08
N PHE A 100 -2.29 -8.84 8.72
CA PHE A 100 -1.88 -9.21 7.36
C PHE A 100 -1.65 -10.71 7.18
N ASP A 101 -1.81 -11.52 8.22
CA ASP A 101 -1.54 -12.96 8.15
C ASP A 101 -2.82 -13.74 7.78
N PRO A 102 -2.86 -14.42 6.61
CA PRO A 102 -4.03 -15.20 6.20
C PRO A 102 -4.29 -16.44 7.08
N SER A 103 -3.32 -16.89 7.88
CA SER A 103 -3.49 -17.99 8.83
C SER A 103 -4.15 -17.54 10.15
N ILE A 104 -4.20 -16.23 10.42
CA ILE A 104 -4.80 -15.65 11.63
C ILE A 104 -6.14 -14.99 11.31
N THR A 105 -6.20 -14.21 10.24
CA THR A 105 -7.39 -13.47 9.84
C THR A 105 -7.69 -13.68 8.37
N SER A 106 -8.93 -13.45 7.95
CA SER A 106 -9.31 -13.39 6.53
C SER A 106 -8.83 -12.07 5.90
N SER A 107 -7.55 -11.76 6.02
CA SER A 107 -6.98 -10.47 5.62
C SER A 107 -7.14 -10.24 4.12
N ALA A 108 -7.84 -9.18 3.78
CA ALA A 108 -8.00 -8.68 2.41
C ALA A 108 -7.48 -7.22 2.31
N ILE A 109 -6.49 -6.86 3.14
CA ILE A 109 -5.90 -5.53 3.10
C ILE A 109 -5.01 -5.42 1.87
N ILE A 110 -5.35 -4.47 0.99
CA ILE A 110 -4.62 -4.27 -0.27
C ILE A 110 -3.87 -2.94 -0.28
N LEU A 111 -2.74 -2.95 -0.97
CA LEU A 111 -2.07 -1.78 -1.52
C LEU A 111 -2.70 -1.50 -2.90
N ALA A 112 -3.65 -0.56 -2.94
CA ALA A 112 -4.40 -0.21 -4.14
C ALA A 112 -3.68 0.87 -4.96
N ASP A 113 -3.77 0.73 -6.28
CA ASP A 113 -3.31 1.70 -7.29
C ASP A 113 -4.42 2.09 -8.28
N ARG A 114 -5.61 1.48 -8.14
CA ARG A 114 -6.79 1.77 -8.95
C ARG A 114 -8.07 1.80 -8.13
N ARG A 115 -9.01 2.59 -8.62
CA ARG A 115 -10.39 2.72 -8.15
C ARG A 115 -11.34 2.60 -9.33
N ASP A 116 -12.27 1.66 -9.27
CA ASP A 116 -13.27 1.39 -10.31
C ASP A 116 -12.65 1.31 -11.73
N GLY A 117 -11.56 0.55 -11.88
CA GLY A 117 -10.84 0.37 -13.14
C GLY A 117 -9.93 1.52 -13.56
N LYS A 118 -9.91 2.64 -12.85
CA LYS A 118 -9.13 3.85 -13.18
C LYS A 118 -7.97 4.05 -12.21
N PRO A 119 -6.88 4.73 -12.62
CA PRO A 119 -5.86 5.20 -11.68
C PRO A 119 -6.49 6.02 -10.56
N LEU A 120 -5.89 5.97 -9.37
CA LEU A 120 -6.27 6.81 -8.24
C LEU A 120 -6.08 8.30 -8.58
N ASP A 121 -6.92 9.15 -8.00
CA ASP A 121 -6.81 10.60 -8.15
C ASP A 121 -5.77 11.21 -7.20
N ASP A 122 -5.49 12.51 -7.37
CA ASP A 122 -4.46 13.23 -6.60
C ASP A 122 -4.75 13.27 -5.09
N HIS A 123 -6.01 13.15 -4.68
CA HIS A 123 -6.40 13.14 -3.27
C HIS A 123 -6.22 11.77 -2.63
N GLU A 124 -6.31 10.69 -3.43
CA GLU A 124 -6.02 9.34 -3.00
C GLU A 124 -4.53 9.00 -3.09
N GLY A 125 -3.80 9.65 -4.01
CA GLY A 125 -2.38 9.41 -4.28
C GLY A 125 -2.15 8.22 -5.20
N PRO A 126 -0.91 8.04 -5.70
CA PRO A 126 -0.59 6.98 -6.65
C PRO A 126 -0.74 5.57 -6.06
N GLN A 127 -0.65 5.46 -4.74
CA GLN A 127 -0.91 4.23 -3.99
C GLN A 127 -1.60 4.56 -2.66
N ARG A 128 -2.47 3.65 -2.20
CA ARG A 128 -3.16 3.76 -0.91
C ARG A 128 -3.35 2.39 -0.26
N ILE A 129 -3.54 2.36 1.06
CA ILE A 129 -3.97 1.16 1.77
C ILE A 129 -5.51 1.14 1.83
N VAL A 130 -6.10 -0.03 1.56
CA VAL A 130 -7.54 -0.27 1.63
C VAL A 130 -7.80 -1.44 2.57
N VAL A 131 -8.66 -1.20 3.57
CA VAL A 131 -8.94 -2.11 4.68
C VAL A 131 -10.43 -2.47 4.64
N PRO A 132 -10.84 -3.48 3.84
CA PRO A 132 -12.26 -3.75 3.60
C PRO A 132 -13.03 -4.25 4.83
N GLN A 133 -12.34 -4.81 5.82
CA GLN A 133 -12.95 -5.30 7.05
C GLN A 133 -13.38 -4.19 8.02
N ASP A 134 -12.90 -2.96 7.83
CA ASP A 134 -13.27 -1.85 8.70
C ASP A 134 -14.66 -1.32 8.36
N LYS A 135 -15.58 -1.34 9.35
CA LYS A 135 -16.94 -0.80 9.18
C LYS A 135 -16.95 0.68 8.75
N ARG A 136 -16.01 1.46 9.27
CA ARG A 136 -15.73 2.83 8.85
C ARG A 136 -14.29 2.84 8.32
N PRO A 137 -14.01 3.31 7.09
CA PRO A 137 -12.71 3.16 6.44
C PRO A 137 -11.63 4.11 6.98
N ALA A 138 -11.60 4.34 8.30
CA ALA A 138 -10.70 5.26 8.97
C ALA A 138 -9.23 4.84 8.83
N ARG A 139 -8.96 3.54 8.78
CA ARG A 139 -7.62 3.00 8.58
C ARG A 139 -7.28 2.81 7.10
N SER A 140 -8.17 3.10 6.15
CA SER A 140 -7.82 3.03 4.73
C SER A 140 -7.00 4.27 4.33
N LEU A 141 -5.70 4.23 4.58
CA LEU A 141 -4.76 5.36 4.43
C LEU A 141 -4.54 5.74 2.96
N ARG A 142 -4.75 7.02 2.64
CA ARG A 142 -4.46 7.63 1.33
C ARG A 142 -3.01 8.11 1.26
N LEU A 143 -2.56 8.47 0.05
CA LEU A 143 -1.29 9.13 -0.20
C LEU A 143 -0.09 8.34 0.36
N LEU A 144 -0.15 7.00 0.29
CA LEU A 144 0.84 6.16 0.95
C LEU A 144 2.24 6.49 0.44
N LYS A 145 3.15 6.71 1.39
CA LYS A 145 4.56 6.99 1.13
C LYS A 145 5.48 5.95 1.75
N GLU A 146 5.13 5.47 2.95
CA GLU A 146 6.02 4.65 3.77
C GLU A 146 5.26 3.61 4.59
N ILE A 147 5.87 2.44 4.74
CA ILE A 147 5.43 1.34 5.60
C ILE A 147 6.62 0.92 6.47
N ASP A 148 6.49 1.00 7.79
CA ASP A 148 7.49 0.51 8.74
C ASP A 148 6.93 -0.66 9.56
N VAL A 149 7.68 -1.76 9.61
CA VAL A 149 7.40 -2.91 10.48
C VAL A 149 8.20 -2.74 11.76
N VAL A 150 7.50 -2.54 12.88
CA VAL A 150 8.10 -2.16 14.15
C VAL A 150 7.76 -3.18 15.22
N GLN A 151 8.78 -3.74 15.86
CA GLN A 151 8.60 -4.59 17.02
C GLN A 151 8.42 -3.73 18.27
N LEU A 152 7.33 -3.98 19.02
CA LEU A 152 7.14 -3.35 20.32
C LEU A 152 8.24 -3.80 21.30
N ASN A 153 9.10 -2.87 21.68
CA ASN A 153 10.09 -3.03 22.73
C ASN A 153 9.64 -2.19 23.94
N LYS A 154 9.21 -2.87 25.01
CA LYS A 154 8.86 -2.26 26.30
C LYS A 154 9.84 -2.70 27.36
#